data_AF-A0A5R9A5V1-F1
#
_entry.id   AF-A0A5R9A5V1-F1
#
_cell.length_a   1.000
_cell.length_b   1.000
_cell.length_c   1.000
_cell.angle_alpha   90.00
_cell.angle_beta   90.00
_cell.angle_gamma   90.00
#
_symmetry.space_group_name_H-M   'P 1'
#
loop_
_entity.id
_entity.type
_entity.pdbx_description
1 polymer ?
#
loop_
_entity_poly.entity_id
_entity_poly.type
_entity_poly.pdbx_seq_one_letter_code
_entity_poly.pdbx_strand_id
1 'polypeptide(L)'
;MASYKKDAVLADAVSVARSALGEVAPADQISQHVGAVADGERLVTHRFAAERPGYRGWEWFVTLARAPRSKKVTVCELGMLPGEDALIAPEWVPWSERLADQEQSSQASST
;
A
#
# COMPACT_ATOMS: atom_id res chain seq x y z
N MET A 1 -18.39 -4.54 4.49
CA MET A 1 -17.76 -3.23 4.19
C MET A 1 -18.72 -2.44 3.33
N ALA A 2 -18.85 -1.13 3.56
CA ALA A 2 -19.68 -0.28 2.71
C ALA A 2 -19.11 -0.27 1.28
N SER A 3 -19.97 -0.43 0.27
CA SER A 3 -19.56 -0.33 -1.14
C SER A 3 -19.95 1.04 -1.66
N TYR A 4 -18.95 1.86 -1.99
CA TYR A 4 -19.18 3.18 -2.57
C TYR A 4 -19.22 3.11 -4.09
N LYS A 5 -20.08 3.95 -4.70
CA LYS A 5 -20.05 4.14 -6.15
C LYS A 5 -18.72 4.77 -6.54
N LYS A 6 -17.99 4.11 -7.43
CA LYS A 6 -16.73 4.62 -7.96
C LYS A 6 -16.97 5.89 -8.78
N ASP A 7 -16.31 6.98 -8.40
CA ASP A 7 -16.35 8.24 -9.13
C ASP A 7 -15.54 8.12 -10.42
N ALA A 8 -16.18 8.30 -11.59
CA ALA A 8 -15.54 8.06 -12.88
C ALA A 8 -14.31 8.97 -13.11
N VAL A 9 -14.39 10.24 -12.71
CA VAL A 9 -13.28 11.19 -12.89
C VAL A 9 -12.06 10.75 -12.10
N LEU A 10 -12.27 10.30 -10.86
CA LEU A 10 -11.18 9.79 -10.03
C LEU A 10 -10.69 8.43 -10.53
N ALA A 11 -11.59 7.52 -10.90
CA ALA A 11 -11.24 6.19 -11.42
C ALA A 11 -10.36 6.25 -12.67
N ASP A 12 -10.57 7.24 -13.53
CA ASP A 12 -9.81 7.43 -14.77
C ASP A 12 -8.50 8.22 -14.53
N ALA A 13 -8.29 8.79 -13.33
CA ALA A 13 -7.15 9.64 -13.00
C ALA A 13 -5.85 8.87 -12.66
N VAL A 14 -5.61 7.75 -13.34
CA VAL A 14 -4.43 6.88 -13.14
C VAL A 14 -3.12 7.64 -13.37
N SER A 15 -3.07 8.54 -14.35
CA SER A 15 -1.89 9.36 -14.64
C SER A 15 -1.58 10.36 -13.52
N VAL A 16 -2.61 10.95 -12.91
CA VAL A 16 -2.46 11.85 -11.75
C VAL A 16 -1.89 11.08 -10.57
N ALA A 17 -2.44 9.90 -10.29
CA ALA A 17 -1.92 9.03 -9.22
C ALA A 17 -0.46 8.64 -9.47
N ARG A 18 -0.11 8.19 -10.68
CA ARG A 18 1.28 7.84 -11.03
C ARG A 18 2.21 9.04 -10.91
N SER A 19 1.79 10.21 -11.36
CA SER A 19 2.59 11.45 -11.26
C SER A 19 2.88 11.79 -9.80
N ALA A 20 1.90 11.65 -8.91
CA ALA A 20 2.07 11.91 -7.48
C ALA A 20 3.09 10.95 -6.84
N LEU A 21 3.07 9.66 -7.21
CA LEU A 21 4.10 8.71 -6.76
C LEU A 21 5.50 9.09 -7.26
N GLY A 22 5.59 9.64 -8.48
CA GLY A 22 6.86 10.11 -9.06
C GLY A 22 7.52 11.25 -8.28
N GLU A 23 6.80 11.93 -7.39
CA GLU A 23 7.36 12.95 -6.50
C GLU A 23 8.12 12.34 -5.31
N VAL A 24 7.85 11.08 -4.94
CA VAL A 24 8.42 10.41 -3.75
C VAL A 24 9.23 9.17 -4.07
N ALA A 25 9.10 8.62 -5.28
CA ALA A 25 9.76 7.39 -5.69
C ALA A 25 10.26 7.49 -7.14
N PRO A 26 11.41 6.88 -7.45
CA PRO A 26 11.87 6.68 -8.82
C PRO A 26 10.85 5.94 -9.70
N ALA A 27 10.81 6.28 -10.99
CA ALA A 27 9.83 5.72 -11.92
C ALA A 27 9.97 4.20 -12.11
N ASP A 28 11.18 3.66 -12.00
CA ASP A 28 11.47 2.23 -12.06
C ASP A 28 10.95 1.44 -10.84
N GLN A 29 10.60 2.12 -9.74
CA GLN A 29 9.98 1.48 -8.57
C GLN A 29 8.45 1.46 -8.64
N ILE A 30 7.83 2.14 -9.61
CA ILE A 30 6.39 2.27 -9.78
C ILE A 30 5.96 1.50 -11.03
N SER A 31 5.59 0.25 -10.85
CA SER A 31 5.25 -0.66 -11.94
C SER A 31 3.77 -0.54 -12.33
N GLN A 32 3.17 -1.60 -12.90
CA GLN A 32 1.81 -1.60 -13.45
C GLN A 32 0.74 -1.10 -12.48
N HIS A 33 -0.28 -0.42 -13.02
CA HIS A 33 -1.49 -0.09 -12.27
C HIS A 33 -2.29 -1.37 -12.03
N VAL A 34 -2.54 -1.69 -10.76
CA VAL A 34 -3.18 -2.95 -10.34
C VAL A 34 -4.70 -2.78 -10.27
N GLY A 35 -5.16 -1.62 -9.80
CA GLY A 35 -6.59 -1.39 -9.65
C GLY A 35 -6.93 -0.07 -8.99
N ALA A 36 -8.22 0.21 -8.89
CA ALA A 36 -8.75 1.37 -8.20
C ALA A 36 -10.02 0.98 -7.42
N VAL A 37 -10.12 1.40 -6.17
CA VAL A 37 -11.24 1.10 -5.25
C VAL A 37 -11.82 2.40 -4.72
N ALA A 38 -13.14 2.44 -4.54
CA ALA A 38 -13.80 3.60 -3.95
C ALA A 38 -13.88 3.42 -2.43
N ASP A 39 -13.17 4.27 -1.69
CA ASP A 39 -13.13 4.24 -0.22
C ASP A 39 -14.12 5.22 0.41
N GLY A 40 -14.78 6.05 -0.40
CA GLY A 40 -15.78 7.01 0.02
C GLY A 40 -16.46 7.73 -1.13
N GLU A 41 -17.38 8.65 -0.80
CA GLU A 41 -17.98 9.54 -1.80
C GLU A 41 -16.90 10.48 -2.37
N ARG A 42 -16.63 10.39 -3.68
CA ARG A 42 -15.56 11.15 -4.35
C ARG A 42 -14.18 10.93 -3.71
N LEU A 43 -13.91 9.69 -3.30
CA LEU A 43 -12.64 9.24 -2.75
C LEU A 43 -12.28 7.88 -3.38
N VAL A 44 -11.16 7.81 -4.11
CA VAL A 44 -10.72 6.60 -4.83
C VAL A 44 -9.24 6.37 -4.59
N THR A 45 -8.88 5.15 -4.17
CA THR A 45 -7.49 4.72 -4.02
C THR A 45 -7.05 3.92 -5.23
N HIS A 46 -5.99 4.38 -5.88
CA HIS A 46 -5.29 3.65 -6.94
C HIS A 46 -4.16 2.81 -6.35
N ARG A 47 -3.97 1.60 -6.86
CA ARG A 47 -2.88 0.69 -6.51
C ARG A 47 -1.93 0.48 -7.67
N PHE A 48 -0.63 0.42 -7.40
CA PHE A 48 0.41 0.09 -8.37
C PHE A 48 1.36 -0.94 -7.78
N ALA A 49 1.84 -1.88 -8.58
CA ALA A 49 2.85 -2.82 -8.13
C ALA A 49 4.15 -2.07 -7.76
N ALA A 50 4.78 -2.45 -6.65
CA ALA A 50 6.02 -1.83 -6.19
C ALA A 50 7.23 -2.69 -6.60
N GLU A 51 8.14 -2.11 -7.38
CA GLU A 51 9.44 -2.72 -7.74
C GLU A 51 10.56 -2.14 -6.88
N ARG A 52 10.38 -2.23 -5.55
CA ARG A 52 11.34 -1.70 -4.57
C ARG A 52 12.10 -2.83 -3.86
N PRO A 53 13.44 -2.83 -3.87
CA PRO A 53 14.23 -3.81 -3.13
C PRO A 53 13.82 -3.88 -1.65
N GLY A 54 13.58 -5.09 -1.14
CA GLY A 54 13.12 -5.33 0.23
C GLY A 54 11.59 -5.28 0.43
N TYR A 55 10.82 -4.85 -0.57
CA TYR A 55 9.36 -4.70 -0.50
C TYR A 55 8.65 -5.61 -1.51
N ARG A 56 9.11 -6.86 -1.66
CA ARG A 56 8.49 -7.84 -2.56
C ARG A 56 7.01 -8.03 -2.20
N GLY A 57 6.14 -7.96 -3.22
CA GLY A 57 4.70 -8.15 -3.07
C GLY A 57 3.98 -6.93 -2.46
N TRP A 58 4.67 -5.84 -2.19
CA TRP A 58 4.05 -4.60 -1.75
C TRP A 58 3.48 -3.83 -2.94
N GLU A 59 2.52 -2.97 -2.64
CA GLU A 59 1.88 -2.09 -3.61
C GLU A 59 2.01 -0.65 -3.14
N TRP A 60 2.28 0.25 -4.10
CA TRP A 60 2.03 1.66 -3.90
C TRP A 60 0.54 1.94 -3.88
N PHE A 61 0.11 2.89 -3.08
CA PHE A 61 -1.25 3.42 -3.12
C PHE A 61 -1.22 4.94 -3.26
N VAL A 62 -2.25 5.47 -3.92
CA VAL A 62 -2.54 6.91 -3.94
C VAL A 62 -4.04 7.09 -3.80
N THR A 63 -4.44 7.80 -2.75
CA THR A 63 -5.84 8.16 -2.52
C THR A 63 -6.10 9.52 -3.16
N LEU A 64 -7.02 9.55 -4.10
CA LEU A 64 -7.45 10.75 -4.80
C LEU A 64 -8.85 11.17 -4.34
N ALA A 65 -9.05 12.48 -4.24
CA ALA A 65 -10.35 13.07 -3.94
C ALA A 65 -10.65 14.25 -4.87
N ARG A 66 -11.92 14.66 -4.90
CA ARG A 66 -12.33 15.92 -5.52
C ARG A 66 -13.50 16.56 -4.78
N ALA A 67 -13.49 17.89 -4.73
CA ALA A 67 -14.61 18.65 -4.18
C ALA A 67 -15.90 18.46 -5.01
N PRO A 68 -17.10 18.58 -4.39
CA PRO A 68 -18.36 18.53 -5.12
C PRO A 68 -18.40 19.54 -6.29
N ARG A 69 -18.94 19.11 -7.44
CA ARG A 69 -19.01 19.89 -8.70
C ARG A 69 -17.68 20.30 -9.32
N SER A 70 -16.54 20.03 -8.67
CA SER A 70 -15.21 20.26 -9.23
C SER A 70 -14.77 19.09 -10.11
N LYS A 71 -14.08 19.41 -11.21
CA LYS A 71 -13.32 18.44 -12.02
C LYS A 71 -11.86 18.33 -11.57
N LYS A 72 -11.41 19.18 -10.64
CA LYS A 72 -10.04 19.16 -10.12
C LYS A 72 -9.87 17.96 -9.19
N VAL A 73 -8.94 17.09 -9.55
CA VAL A 73 -8.48 15.96 -8.74
C VAL A 73 -7.38 16.44 -7.80
N THR A 74 -7.39 15.97 -6.55
CA THR A 74 -6.39 16.27 -5.52
C THR A 74 -5.92 14.98 -4.87
N VAL A 75 -4.66 14.93 -4.44
CA VAL A 75 -4.10 13.81 -3.69
C VAL A 75 -4.38 14.01 -2.20
N CYS A 76 -4.94 13.00 -1.53
CA CYS A 76 -5.14 12.99 -0.08
C CYS A 76 -3.91 12.42 0.64
N GLU A 77 -3.44 11.28 0.16
CA GLU A 77 -2.32 10.54 0.73
C GLU A 77 -1.75 9.58 -0.31
N LEU A 78 -0.52 9.15 -0.08
CA LEU A 78 0.16 8.13 -0.85
C LEU A 78 1.16 7.39 0.03
N GLY A 79 1.53 6.19 -0.37
CA GLY A 79 2.49 5.38 0.36
C GLY A 79 2.57 3.96 -0.16
N MET A 80 3.06 3.05 0.66
CA MET A 80 3.11 1.63 0.36
C MET A 80 2.36 0.83 1.42
N LEU A 81 1.69 -0.23 0.98
CA LEU A 81 1.08 -1.21 1.87
C LEU A 81 1.42 -2.62 1.37
N PRO A 82 1.45 -3.62 2.27
CA PRO A 82 1.59 -5.02 1.85
C PRO A 82 0.42 -5.40 0.93
N GLY A 83 0.73 -5.95 -0.25
CA GLY A 83 -0.22 -6.65 -1.09
C GLY A 83 -0.40 -8.10 -0.64
N GLU A 84 -1.16 -8.89 -1.40
CA GLU A 84 -1.46 -10.28 -1.07
C GLU A 84 -0.22 -11.18 -0.98
N ASP A 85 0.80 -10.88 -1.80
CA ASP A 85 2.05 -11.63 -1.87
C ASP A 85 3.18 -11.02 -1.01
N ALA A 86 2.86 -10.03 -0.16
CA ALA A 86 3.87 -9.34 0.64
C ALA A 86 4.40 -10.22 1.78
N LEU A 87 5.72 -10.23 1.96
CA LEU A 87 6.32 -10.76 3.18
C LEU A 87 6.01 -9.80 4.34
N ILE A 88 5.10 -10.21 5.21
CA ILE A 88 4.71 -9.46 6.41
C ILE A 88 5.50 -9.92 7.64
N ALA A 89 5.62 -9.03 8.62
CA ALA A 89 6.22 -9.36 9.89
C ALA A 89 5.39 -10.45 10.60
N PRO A 90 6.04 -11.35 11.36
CA PRO A 90 5.31 -12.25 12.25
C PRO A 90 4.55 -11.46 13.32
N GLU A 91 3.65 -12.14 14.01
CA GLU A 91 2.93 -11.55 15.13
C GLU A 91 3.90 -11.02 16.17
N TRP A 92 3.57 -9.85 16.73
CA TRP A 92 4.39 -9.26 17.78
C TRP A 92 4.27 -10.11 19.04
N VAL A 93 5.43 -10.48 19.60
CA VAL A 93 5.53 -11.16 20.88
C VAL A 93 6.28 -10.29 21.90
N PRO A 94 5.86 -10.31 23.19
CA PRO A 94 6.59 -9.68 24.28
C PRO A 94 8.07 -10.03 24.26
N TRP A 95 8.89 -9.07 24.67
CA TRP A 95 10.33 -9.27 24.66
C TRP A 95 10.76 -10.44 25.56
N SER A 96 10.09 -10.65 26.70
CA SER A 96 10.39 -11.76 27.63
C SER A 96 10.15 -13.12 26.98
N GLU A 97 9.12 -13.24 26.15
CA GLU A 97 8.81 -14.47 25.40
C GLU A 97 9.84 -14.70 24.30
N ARG A 98 10.26 -13.63 23.59
CA ARG A 98 11.36 -13.73 22.61
C ARG A 98 12.65 -14.26 23.21
N LEU A 99 12.99 -13.90 24.45
CA LEU A 99 14.19 -14.42 25.09
C LEU A 99 14.07 -15.91 25.44
N ALA A 100 12.93 -16.32 26.00
CA ALA A 100 12.69 -17.71 26.39
C ALA A 100 12.82 -18.64 25.17
N ASP A 101 12.25 -18.27 24.03
CA ASP A 101 12.35 -19.04 22.78
C ASP A 101 13.80 -19.15 22.28
N GLN A 102 14.60 -18.09 22.43
CA GLN A 102 16.01 -18.08 22.02
C GLN A 102 16.87 -18.98 22.92
N GLU A 103 16.62 -18.95 24.23
CA GLU A 103 17.31 -19.83 25.19
C GLU A 103 16.98 -21.31 24.92
N GLN A 104 15.71 -21.64 24.66
CA GLN A 104 15.27 -22.99 24.31
C GLN A 104 15.87 -23.47 22.99
N SER A 105 15.86 -22.63 21.94
CA SER A 105 16.44 -22.94 20.63
C SER A 105 17.95 -23.20 20.70
N SER A 106 18.66 -22.47 21.56
CA SER A 106 20.10 -22.63 21.79
C SER A 106 20.42 -23.94 22.51
N GLN A 107 19.60 -24.34 23.49
CA GLN A 107 19.76 -25.61 24.21
C GLN A 107 19.48 -26.82 23.31
N ALA A 108 18.43 -26.74 22.47
CA ALA A 108 18.08 -27.79 21.51
C ALA A 108 19.15 -28.03 20.43
N SER A 109 19.89 -26.99 20.04
CA SER A 109 20.99 -27.09 19.04
C SER A 109 22.30 -27.63 19.62
N SER A 110 22.36 -27.80 20.95
CA SER A 110 23.55 -28.25 21.69
C SER A 110 23.51 -29.75 22.04
N THR A 111 22.48 -30.47 21.58
CA THR A 111 22.26 -31.92 21.78
C THR A 111 22.19 -32.63 20.44
#